data_AF-A0A9D2U1Q3-F1
#
_entry.id   AF-A0A9D2U1Q3-F1
#
_cell.length_a   1.000
_cell.length_b   1.000
_cell.length_c   1.000
_cell.angle_alpha   90.00
_cell.angle_beta   90.00
_cell.angle_gamma   90.00
#
_symmetry.space_group_name_H-M   'P 1'
#
loop_
_entity.id
_entity.type
_entity.pdbx_description
1 polymer ?
#
loop_
_entity_poly.entity_id
_entity_poly.type
_entity_poly.pdbx_seq_one_letter_code
_entity_poly.pdbx_strand_id
1 'polypeptide(L)' 'VPAREWMSFENSHTVANSRNLGDVVEARVISPDRPCADAEQTEPTLEDLYLKCFSDEIGNTMPEQRKERRRRL' A
#
# COMPACT_ATOMS: atom_id res chain seq x y z
N VAL A 1 -7.58 6.06 7.16
CA VAL A 1 -8.43 6.10 5.94
C VAL A 1 -9.83 5.56 6.29
N PRO A 2 -10.93 6.24 5.94
CA PRO A 2 -12.28 5.70 6.17
C PRO A 2 -12.47 4.33 5.52
N ALA A 3 -13.07 3.36 6.21
CA ALA A 3 -13.18 1.98 5.72
C ALA A 3 -13.93 1.88 4.38
N ARG A 4 -14.93 2.74 4.17
CA ARG A 4 -15.67 2.87 2.90
C ARG A 4 -14.82 3.29 1.71
N GLU A 5 -13.70 3.98 1.95
CA GLU A 5 -12.80 4.51 0.92
C GLU A 5 -11.56 3.60 0.72
N TRP A 6 -11.43 2.56 1.55
CA TRP A 6 -10.24 1.70 1.58
C TRP A 6 -9.89 1.11 0.21
N MET A 7 -10.86 0.54 -0.50
CA MET A 7 -10.60 -0.09 -1.80
C MET A 7 -10.01 0.89 -2.83
N SER A 8 -10.45 2.15 -2.82
CA SER A 8 -9.90 3.17 -3.73
C SER A 8 -8.49 3.58 -3.31
N PHE A 9 -8.26 3.69 -2.00
CA PHE A 9 -6.98 4.07 -1.44
C PHE A 9 -5.91 3.00 -1.70
N GLU A 10 -6.23 1.73 -1.43
CA GLU A 10 -5.34 0.58 -1.64
C GLU A 10 -4.96 0.41 -3.13
N ASN A 11 -5.87 0.71 -4.06
CA ASN A 11 -5.57 0.61 -5.49
C ASN A 11 -4.68 1.74 -6.02
N SER A 12 -4.59 2.87 -5.31
CA SER A 12 -3.84 4.05 -5.74
C SER A 12 -2.49 4.21 -5.03
N HIS A 13 -2.23 3.43 -3.99
CA HIS A 13 -1.05 3.57 -3.14
C HIS A 13 -0.34 2.23 -2.91
N THR A 14 0.97 2.26 -2.73
CA THR A 14 1.72 1.09 -2.26
C THR A 14 1.54 0.94 -0.75
N VAL A 15 0.58 0.12 -0.35
CA VAL A 15 0.32 -0.20 1.06
C VAL A 15 1.33 -1.24 1.55
N ALA A 16 2.11 -0.88 2.56
CA ALA A 16 3.03 -1.81 3.24
C ALA A 16 2.31 -2.64 4.29
N ASN A 17 1.38 -2.03 5.03
CA ASN A 17 0.58 -2.72 6.03
C ASN A 17 -0.76 -2.01 6.21
N SER A 18 -1.79 -2.74 6.63
CA SER A 18 -3.12 -2.20 6.93
C SER A 18 -3.74 -2.91 8.11
N ARG A 19 -4.39 -2.16 8.99
CA ARG A 19 -5.14 -2.66 10.14
C ARG A 19 -6.55 -2.08 10.12
N ASN A 20 -7.53 -2.96 10.03
CA ASN A 20 -8.94 -2.58 10.10
C ASN A 20 -9.35 -2.32 11.57
N LEU A 21 -9.93 -1.15 11.85
CA LEU A 21 -10.41 -0.72 13.16
C LEU A 21 -11.93 -0.51 13.19
N GLY A 22 -12.66 -1.11 12.24
CA GLY A 22 -14.11 -0.95 12.06
C GLY A 22 -14.42 0.16 11.06
N ASP A 23 -14.58 1.38 11.55
CA ASP A 23 -14.98 2.53 10.72
C ASP A 23 -13.81 3.14 9.92
N VAL A 24 -12.58 2.85 10.35
CA VAL A 24 -11.35 3.33 9.72
C VAL A 24 -10.36 2.19 9.54
N VAL A 25 -9.51 2.33 8.53
CA VAL A 25 -8.33 1.51 8.29
C VAL A 25 -7.11 2.38 8.57
N GLU A 26 -6.31 1.94 9.51
CA GLU A 26 -4.95 2.44 9.74
C GLU A 26 -4.04 1.77 8.72
N ALA A 27 -3.22 2.55 8.01
CA ALA A 27 -2.38 2.02 6.95
C ALA A 27 -0.99 2.65 6.96
N ARG A 28 0.02 1.82 6.71
CA ARG A 28 1.38 2.23 6.40
C ARG A 28 1.54 2.23 4.88
N VAL A 29 1.98 3.34 4.33
CA VAL A 29 2.05 3.55 2.88
C VAL A 29 3.45 4.02 2.51
N ILE A 30 3.96 3.48 1.40
CA ILE A 30 5.21 3.91 0.79
C ILE A 30 4.87 4.90 -0.31
N SER A 31 5.19 6.17 -0.10
CA SER A 31 4.86 7.25 -1.02
C SER A 31 5.94 8.34 -0.94
N PRO A 32 6.29 9.00 -2.06
CA PRO A 32 7.14 10.19 -2.06
C PRO A 32 6.45 11.39 -1.39
N ASP A 33 5.12 11.45 -1.49
CA ASP A 33 4.29 12.54 -0.98
C ASP A 33 3.43 12.06 0.19
N ARG A 34 3.03 13.00 1.06
CA ARG A 34 2.15 12.72 2.18
C ARG A 34 0.74 12.36 1.67
N PRO A 35 0.21 11.14 1.92
CA PRO A 35 -1.02 10.66 1.30
C PRO A 35 -2.30 11.27 1.91
N CYS A 36 -2.25 11.73 3.16
CA CYS A 36 -3.34 12.42 3.84
C CYS A 36 -2.83 13.42 4.88
N ALA A 37 -3.64 14.40 5.26
CA ALA A 37 -3.21 15.49 6.15
C ALA A 37 -2.73 14.98 7.52
N ASP A 38 -3.34 13.90 8.00
CA ASP A 38 -3.10 13.20 9.25
C ASP A 38 -2.02 12.11 9.15
N ALA A 39 -1.40 11.89 7.99
CA ALA A 39 -0.33 10.91 7.86
C ALA A 39 0.95 11.36 8.59
N GLU A 40 1.45 10.47 9.44
CA GLU A 40 2.73 10.64 10.13
C GLU A 40 3.85 9.93 9.37
N GLN A 41 4.98 10.63 9.23
CA GLN A 41 6.18 10.02 8.67
C GLN A 41 6.84 9.12 9.71
N THR A 42 7.21 7.91 9.30
CA THR A 42 7.90 6.94 10.15
C THR A 42 9.25 6.56 9.55
N GLU A 43 10.15 6.03 10.36
CA GLU A 43 11.43 5.51 9.84
C GLU A 43 11.17 4.35 8.87
N PRO A 44 11.85 4.35 7.70
CA PRO A 44 11.71 3.29 6.73
C PRO A 44 12.31 1.98 7.27
N THR A 45 11.68 0.87 6.92
CA THR A 45 12.12 -0.48 7.27
C THR A 45 12.64 -1.21 6.03
N LEU A 46 13.28 -2.36 6.23
CA LEU A 46 13.70 -3.24 5.13
C LEU A 46 12.51 -3.73 4.28
N GLU A 47 11.35 -3.94 4.91
CA GLU A 47 10.11 -4.30 4.21
C GLU A 47 9.66 -3.18 3.27
N ASP A 48 9.75 -1.91 3.71
CA ASP A 48 9.40 -0.76 2.87
C ASP A 48 10.34 -0.64 1.65
N LEU A 49 11.65 -0.86 1.85
CA LEU A 49 12.63 -0.85 0.76
C LEU A 49 12.33 -1.97 -0.25
N TYR A 50 12.09 -3.18 0.24
CA TYR A 50 11.71 -4.32 -0.60
C TYR A 50 10.48 -3.97 -1.43
N LEU A 51 9.39 -3.57 -0.78
CA LEU A 51 8.14 -3.23 -1.47
C LEU A 51 8.31 -2.09 -2.47
N LYS A 52 9.14 -1.07 -2.19
CA LYS A 52 9.44 0.00 -3.13
C LYS A 52 10.13 -0.52 -4.39
N CYS A 53 11.20 -1.30 -4.24
CA CYS A 53 11.93 -1.90 -5.36
C CYS A 53 11.01 -2.74 -6.25
N PHE A 54 10.16 -3.59 -5.68
CA PHE A 54 9.24 -4.43 -6.45
C PHE A 54 8.06 -3.65 -7.03
N SER A 55 7.60 -2.58 -6.38
CA SER A 55 6.57 -1.70 -6.94
C SER A 55 7.07 -1.05 -8.23
N ASP A 56 8.33 -0.63 -8.24
CA ASP A 56 8.97 -0.01 -9.41
C ASP A 56 9.26 -1.05 -10.52
N GLU A 57 9.57 -2.30 -10.16
CA GLU A 57 9.69 -3.42 -11.13
C GLU A 57 8.34 -3.82 -11.76
N ILE A 58 7.24 -3.80 -11.00
CA ILE A 58 5.88 -4.08 -11.51
C ILE A 58 5.41 -3.02 -12.52
N GLY A 59 5.87 -1.78 -12.39
CA GLY A 59 5.68 -0.74 -13.41
C GLY A 59 6.35 -1.08 -14.75
N ASN A 60 7.42 -1.89 -14.72
CA ASN A 60 8.23 -2.26 -15.89
C ASN A 60 8.02 -3.70 -16.37
N THR A 61 7.30 -4.56 -15.63
CA THR A 61 7.13 -5.98 -16.00
C THR A 61 5.68 -6.45 -15.90
N MET A 62 5.13 -6.73 -17.09
CA MET A 62 3.96 -7.54 -17.45
C MET A 62 2.81 -7.77 -16.42
N PRO A 63 1.55 -7.48 -16.79
CA PRO A 63 0.36 -7.51 -15.91
C PRO A 63 -0.10 -8.88 -15.38
N GLU A 64 0.59 -9.98 -15.66
CA GLU A 64 0.15 -11.35 -15.35
C GLU A 64 0.28 -11.72 -13.85
N GLN A 65 1.25 -11.16 -13.13
CA GLN A 65 1.47 -11.53 -11.72
C GLN A 65 0.45 -10.91 -10.74
N ARG A 66 -0.36 -9.94 -11.19
CA ARG A 66 -1.43 -9.32 -10.39
C ARG A 66 -2.54 -10.29 -10.01
N LYS A 67 -2.74 -11.39 -10.75
CA LYS A 67 -3.82 -12.36 -10.49
C LYS A 67 -3.43 -13.46 -9.50
N GLU A 68 -2.17 -13.91 -9.50
CA GLU A 68 -1.75 -15.07 -8.68
C GLU A 68 -1.69 -14.73 -7.18
N ARG A 69 -1.25 -13.51 -6.81
CA ARG A 69 -1.20 -13.09 -5.39
C ARG A 69 -2.58 -12.81 -4.77
N ARG A 70 -3.57 -12.44 -5.59
CA ARG A 70 -4.96 -12.19 -5.14
C ARG A 70 -5.77 -13.47 -4.92
N ARG A 71 -5.22 -14.64 -5.30
CA ARG A 71 -5.91 -15.93 -5.24
C ARG A 71 -5.54 -16.79 -4.02
N ARG A 72 -4.59 -16.33 -3.19
CA ARG A 72 -4.05 -17.08 -2.05
C ARG A 72 -4.25 -16.40 -0.68
N LEU A 73 -5.04 -15.32 -0.62
CA LEU A 73 -5.52 -14.70 0.62
C LEU A 73 -7.03 -14.85 0.71
#